data_AF-A0A534PA80-F1
#
_entry.id   AF-A0A534PA80-F1
#
_cell.length_a   1.000
_cell.length_b   1.000
_cell.length_c   1.000
_cell.angle_alpha   90.00
_cell.angle_beta   90.00
_cell.angle_gamma   90.00
#
_symmetry.space_group_name_H-M   'P 1'
#
loop_
_entity.id
_entity.type
_entity.pdbx_description
1 polymer ?
#
loop_
_entity_poly.entity_id
_entity_poly.type
_entity_poly.pdbx_seq_one_letter_code
_entity_poly.pdbx_strand_id
1 'polypeptide(L)'
;MKLSTILIGAGALALGGYVYYDYNSADSKNARELKEIEQLAPDVKAPSCFPQGLNARLFAIAISRDQRLPADLENDQTRRGMIEHDCIRGNQPATVQRAVKALGEKAVPVYAEVLEKCPVVKDEYPVYACFALDALASAGGKDSVAAMEKALTNKEKARKNVYLGALYRLMMTPGWKTVPQLAAMLPAETEWKAKELMLEYIRNHKDVAAKGELEKAYAAEQDQQEKGLIKAALLELDNPGKCVMTDEGRAENGTCRYTCHDINRWFSIPKPANAKCLLVVDPPAEVQQQQTPPVNTASPAAPAAAKQ
;
A
#
# COMPACT_ATOMS: atom_id res chain seq x y z
N MET A 1 55.19 -6.45 40.39
CA MET A 1 54.47 -6.08 39.15
C MET A 1 54.85 -4.66 38.78
N LYS A 2 55.35 -4.42 37.56
CA LYS A 2 55.75 -3.07 37.10
C LYS A 2 54.49 -2.28 36.74
N LEU A 3 54.37 -1.04 37.23
CA LEU A 3 53.26 -0.12 36.94
C LEU A 3 52.96 0.01 35.43
N SER A 4 54.01 -0.11 34.60
CA SER A 4 53.92 -0.08 33.14
C SER A 4 53.08 -1.21 32.54
N THR A 5 53.09 -2.41 33.13
CA THR A 5 52.30 -3.55 32.65
C THR A 5 50.80 -3.36 32.95
N ILE A 6 50.48 -2.71 34.08
CA ILE A 6 49.09 -2.37 34.45
C ILE A 6 48.55 -1.25 33.56
N LEU A 7 49.37 -0.23 33.26
CA LEU A 7 48.99 0.87 32.37
C LEU A 7 48.77 0.41 30.91
N ILE A 8 49.60 -0.51 30.40
CA ILE A 8 49.42 -1.08 29.05
C ILE A 8 48.17 -1.98 29.00
N GLY A 9 47.92 -2.79 30.04
CA GLY A 9 46.72 -3.62 30.15
C GLY A 9 45.43 -2.81 30.22
N ALA A 10 45.42 -1.71 30.98
CA ALA A 10 44.27 -0.81 31.06
C ALA A 10 44.04 -0.03 29.75
N GLY A 11 45.11 0.41 29.08
CA GLY A 11 45.02 1.07 27.77
C GLY A 11 44.49 0.16 26.66
N ALA A 12 44.91 -1.11 26.62
CA ALA A 12 44.43 -2.08 25.65
C ALA A 12 42.97 -2.50 25.89
N LEU A 13 42.54 -2.61 27.15
CA LEU A 13 41.13 -2.87 27.50
C LEU A 13 40.23 -1.67 27.24
N ALA A 14 40.69 -0.45 27.50
CA ALA A 14 39.93 0.77 27.20
C ALA A 14 39.81 1.00 25.68
N LEU A 15 40.88 0.79 24.91
CA LEU A 15 40.84 0.89 23.46
C LEU A 15 40.07 -0.27 22.82
N GLY A 16 40.25 -1.50 23.29
CA GLY A 16 39.48 -2.66 22.82
C GLY A 16 37.99 -2.55 23.16
N GLY A 17 37.66 -2.06 24.36
CA GLY A 17 36.30 -1.76 24.77
C GLY A 17 35.67 -0.62 23.98
N TYR A 18 36.43 0.44 23.68
CA TYR A 18 35.98 1.54 22.83
C TYR A 18 35.75 1.09 21.39
N VAL A 19 36.66 0.32 20.80
CA VAL A 19 36.51 -0.23 19.44
C VAL A 19 35.33 -1.21 19.38
N TYR A 20 35.13 -2.03 20.41
CA TYR A 20 33.96 -2.93 20.49
C TYR A 20 32.64 -2.16 20.68
N TYR A 21 32.63 -1.12 21.51
CA TYR A 21 31.48 -0.25 21.71
C TYR A 21 31.13 0.53 20.44
N ASP A 22 32.15 1.10 19.79
CA ASP A 22 32.02 1.82 18.53
C ASP A 22 31.56 0.88 17.40
N TYR A 23 32.10 -0.34 17.33
CA TYR A 23 31.64 -1.35 16.37
C TYR A 23 30.16 -1.74 16.57
N ASN A 24 29.67 -1.73 17.80
CA ASN A 24 28.28 -2.07 18.15
C ASN A 24 27.34 -0.87 18.18
N SER A 25 27.86 0.35 17.97
CA SER A 25 27.07 1.57 17.87
C SER A 25 26.07 1.51 16.71
N ALA A 26 24.99 2.29 16.82
CA ALA A 26 24.00 2.40 15.75
C ALA A 26 24.63 2.91 14.45
N ASP A 27 25.55 3.87 14.56
CA ASP A 27 26.24 4.48 13.41
C ASP A 27 27.12 3.47 12.68
N SER A 28 27.88 2.65 13.40
CA SER A 28 28.69 1.57 12.79
C SER A 28 27.84 0.49 12.15
N LYS A 29 26.69 0.13 12.75
CA LYS A 29 25.73 -0.80 12.15
C LYS A 29 25.16 -0.23 10.85
N ASN A 30 24.73 1.03 10.87
CA ASN A 30 24.20 1.72 9.69
C ASN A 30 25.27 1.85 8.60
N ALA A 31 26.52 2.21 8.93
CA ALA A 31 27.59 2.30 7.96
C ALA A 31 27.91 0.96 7.28
N ARG A 32 27.89 -0.16 8.04
CA ARG A 32 28.04 -1.51 7.48
C ARG A 32 26.88 -1.84 6.54
N GLU A 33 25.65 -1.55 6.97
CA GLU A 33 24.44 -1.78 6.19
C GLU A 33 24.49 -1.02 4.85
N LEU A 34 24.89 0.25 4.86
CA LEU A 34 25.03 1.05 3.64
C LEU A 34 26.15 0.52 2.73
N LYS A 35 27.24 0.02 3.31
CA LYS A 35 28.33 -0.61 2.54
C LYS A 35 27.88 -1.91 1.89
N GLU A 36 27.10 -2.73 2.58
CA GLU A 36 26.49 -3.94 2.01
C GLU A 36 25.57 -3.58 0.85
N ILE A 37 24.70 -2.58 1.03
CA ILE A 37 23.81 -2.09 -0.03
C ILE A 37 24.63 -1.60 -1.23
N GLU A 38 25.70 -0.83 -1.02
CA GLU A 38 26.57 -0.36 -2.11
C GLU A 38 27.16 -1.53 -2.91
N GLN A 39 27.54 -2.61 -2.24
CA GLN A 39 28.11 -3.81 -2.85
C GLN A 39 27.09 -4.65 -3.61
N LEU A 40 25.79 -4.49 -3.34
CA LEU A 40 24.76 -5.24 -4.05
C LEU A 40 24.78 -4.93 -5.54
N ALA A 41 25.00 -3.68 -5.96
CA ALA A 41 24.98 -3.33 -7.38
C ALA A 41 25.96 -2.18 -7.67
N PRO A 42 27.28 -2.46 -7.75
CA PRO A 42 28.30 -1.42 -7.83
C PRO A 42 28.18 -0.56 -9.11
N ASP A 43 27.68 -1.16 -10.20
CA ASP A 43 27.56 -0.52 -11.51
C ASP A 43 26.29 0.32 -11.68
N VAL A 44 25.35 0.23 -10.73
CA VAL A 44 24.10 1.00 -10.80
C VAL A 44 24.41 2.48 -10.55
N LYS A 45 23.97 3.30 -11.51
CA LYS A 45 23.99 4.76 -11.43
C LYS A 45 22.60 5.24 -11.08
N ALA A 46 22.53 6.30 -10.27
CA ALA A 46 21.27 6.98 -10.03
C ALA A 46 20.73 7.56 -11.36
N PRO A 47 19.44 7.34 -11.69
CA PRO A 47 18.83 7.97 -12.85
C PRO A 47 18.96 9.49 -12.82
N SER A 48 18.96 10.14 -13.99
CA SER A 48 19.20 11.60 -14.11
C SER A 48 18.18 12.47 -13.38
N CYS A 49 17.00 11.93 -13.06
CA CYS A 49 15.96 12.62 -12.29
C CYS A 49 16.18 12.59 -10.77
N PHE A 50 17.18 11.85 -10.28
CA PHE A 50 17.55 11.81 -8.86
C PHE A 50 18.49 12.97 -8.53
N PRO A 51 18.49 13.46 -7.27
CA PRO A 51 19.53 14.38 -6.82
C PRO A 51 20.91 13.72 -6.89
N GLN A 52 21.95 14.55 -6.99
CA GLN A 52 23.33 14.06 -6.98
C GLN A 52 23.78 13.67 -5.58
N GLY A 53 24.62 12.63 -5.47
CA GLY A 53 25.27 12.24 -4.22
C GLY A 53 25.10 10.77 -3.84
N LEU A 54 25.77 10.38 -2.75
CA LEU A 54 25.84 8.98 -2.30
C LEU A 54 24.47 8.43 -1.87
N ASN A 55 23.67 9.22 -1.14
CA ASN A 55 22.35 8.79 -0.68
C ASN A 55 21.41 8.45 -1.85
N ALA A 56 21.46 9.24 -2.92
CA ALA A 56 20.68 8.98 -4.14
C ALA A 56 21.16 7.73 -4.87
N ARG A 57 22.48 7.50 -4.93
CA ARG A 57 23.04 6.27 -5.49
C ARG A 57 22.62 5.03 -4.69
N LEU A 58 22.71 5.08 -3.36
CA LEU A 58 22.29 3.97 -2.49
C LEU A 58 20.79 3.68 -2.62
N PHE A 59 19.97 4.72 -2.74
CA PHE A 59 18.55 4.55 -3.00
C PHE A 59 18.27 3.92 -4.38
N ALA A 60 18.98 4.36 -5.43
CA ALA A 60 18.86 3.75 -6.76
C ALA A 60 19.30 2.28 -6.77
N ILE A 61 20.36 1.92 -6.04
CA ILE A 61 20.78 0.52 -5.87
C ILE A 61 19.68 -0.29 -5.18
N ALA A 62 19.10 0.24 -4.09
CA ALA A 62 18.02 -0.43 -3.39
C ALA A 62 16.80 -0.67 -4.29
N ILE A 63 16.39 0.34 -5.08
CA ILE A 63 15.31 0.19 -6.06
C ILE A 63 15.66 -0.87 -7.10
N SER A 64 16.89 -0.87 -7.63
CA SER A 64 17.30 -1.84 -8.65
C SER A 64 17.24 -3.30 -8.17
N ARG A 65 17.27 -3.51 -6.84
CA ARG A 65 17.18 -4.81 -6.18
C ARG A 65 15.76 -5.22 -5.85
N ASP A 66 14.89 -4.26 -5.53
CA ASP A 66 13.48 -4.52 -5.19
C ASP A 66 12.53 -4.40 -6.38
N GLN A 67 13.00 -3.90 -7.53
CA GLN A 67 12.19 -3.84 -8.73
C GLN A 67 11.90 -5.24 -9.29
N ARG A 68 10.71 -5.43 -9.85
CA ARG A 68 10.32 -6.65 -10.57
C ARG A 68 11.24 -6.92 -11.76
N LEU A 69 11.42 -8.19 -12.09
CA LEU A 69 12.21 -8.58 -13.24
C LEU A 69 11.46 -8.23 -14.53
N PRO A 70 12.14 -7.81 -15.62
CA PRO A 70 11.48 -7.52 -16.89
C PRO A 70 10.64 -8.68 -17.44
N ALA A 71 11.08 -9.93 -17.21
CA ALA A 71 10.35 -11.14 -17.60
C ALA A 71 8.97 -11.26 -16.92
N ASP A 72 8.79 -10.69 -15.72
CA ASP A 72 7.51 -10.71 -15.02
C ASP A 72 6.52 -9.67 -15.57
N LEU A 73 6.98 -8.81 -16.49
CA LEU A 73 6.27 -7.63 -16.99
C LEU A 73 6.09 -7.65 -18.51
N GLU A 74 6.27 -8.80 -19.16
CA GLU A 74 6.25 -8.91 -20.64
C GLU A 74 4.91 -8.50 -21.25
N ASN A 75 3.79 -8.80 -20.58
CA ASN A 75 2.44 -8.39 -21.00
C ASN A 75 2.05 -7.03 -20.39
N ASP A 76 1.54 -6.13 -21.23
CA ASP A 76 0.96 -4.84 -20.86
C ASP A 76 -0.05 -4.91 -19.72
N GLN A 77 -0.94 -5.91 -19.73
CA GLN A 77 -1.96 -6.04 -18.68
C GLN A 77 -1.32 -6.35 -17.32
N THR A 78 -0.37 -7.28 -17.29
CA THR A 78 0.38 -7.62 -16.08
C THR A 78 1.17 -6.41 -15.60
N ARG A 79 1.90 -5.75 -16.49
CA ARG A 79 2.69 -4.56 -16.16
C ARG A 79 1.85 -3.43 -15.57
N ARG A 80 0.70 -3.12 -16.17
CA ARG A 80 -0.24 -2.13 -15.62
C ARG A 80 -0.78 -2.53 -14.25
N GLY A 81 -1.17 -3.79 -14.09
CA GLY A 81 -1.65 -4.31 -12.80
C GLY A 81 -0.59 -4.21 -11.71
N MET A 82 0.67 -4.51 -12.03
CA MET A 82 1.79 -4.39 -11.09
C MET A 82 2.09 -2.93 -10.74
N ILE A 83 2.13 -2.03 -11.74
CA ILE A 83 2.32 -0.59 -11.50
C ILE A 83 1.22 -0.05 -10.59
N GLU A 84 -0.04 -0.40 -10.85
CA GLU A 84 -1.16 0.02 -10.01
C GLU A 84 -1.02 -0.52 -8.58
N HIS A 85 -0.79 -1.83 -8.43
CA HIS A 85 -0.62 -2.46 -7.13
C HIS A 85 0.53 -1.85 -6.33
N ASP A 86 1.73 -1.84 -6.90
CA ASP A 86 2.96 -1.43 -6.21
C ASP A 86 2.94 0.06 -5.88
N CYS A 87 2.37 0.89 -6.75
CA CYS A 87 2.29 2.30 -6.47
C CYS A 87 1.23 2.64 -5.43
N ILE A 88 0.04 2.04 -5.52
CA ILE A 88 -1.07 2.37 -4.62
C ILE A 88 -0.86 1.71 -3.25
N ARG A 89 -0.64 0.40 -3.21
CA ARG A 89 -0.60 -0.40 -1.98
C ARG A 89 0.82 -0.62 -1.44
N GLY A 90 1.85 -0.32 -2.23
CA GLY A 90 3.25 -0.51 -1.87
C GLY A 90 3.85 -1.81 -2.41
N ASN A 91 5.13 -1.77 -2.74
CA ASN A 91 5.87 -2.93 -3.28
C ASN A 91 6.54 -3.78 -2.18
N GLN A 92 6.27 -3.48 -0.89
CA GLN A 92 7.01 -4.03 0.26
C GLN A 92 8.55 -4.10 0.02
N PRO A 93 9.19 -3.01 -0.40
CA PRO A 93 10.54 -3.07 -0.95
C PRO A 93 11.57 -3.25 0.17
N ALA A 94 12.02 -4.49 0.38
CA ALA A 94 12.86 -4.87 1.52
C ALA A 94 14.21 -4.15 1.53
N THR A 95 14.88 -4.04 0.39
CA THR A 95 16.17 -3.35 0.27
C THR A 95 16.02 -1.84 0.42
N VAL A 96 14.94 -1.25 -0.08
CA VAL A 96 14.60 0.17 0.12
C VAL A 96 14.35 0.44 1.59
N GLN A 97 13.59 -0.41 2.29
CA GLN A 97 13.37 -0.24 3.74
C GLN A 97 14.67 -0.32 4.53
N ARG A 98 15.56 -1.27 4.18
CA ARG A 98 16.93 -1.35 4.74
C ARG A 98 17.72 -0.06 4.49
N ALA A 99 17.72 0.44 3.26
CA ALA A 99 18.39 1.69 2.90
C ALA A 99 17.84 2.89 3.66
N VAL A 100 16.51 3.03 3.75
CA VAL A 100 15.84 4.11 4.50
C VAL A 100 16.22 4.08 5.97
N LYS A 101 16.19 2.89 6.59
CA LYS A 101 16.56 2.73 8.00
C LYS A 101 18.01 3.12 8.26
N ALA A 102 18.92 2.73 7.37
CA ALA A 102 20.35 3.00 7.52
C ALA A 102 20.74 4.45 7.18
N LEU A 103 20.06 5.07 6.20
CA LEU A 103 20.27 6.46 5.80
C LEU A 103 19.62 7.46 6.79
N GLY A 104 18.50 7.09 7.39
CA GLY A 104 17.72 7.92 8.31
C GLY A 104 17.16 9.19 7.67
N GLU A 105 16.80 10.17 8.51
CA GLU A 105 16.12 11.41 8.11
C GLU A 105 16.91 12.23 7.07
N LYS A 106 18.25 12.10 7.05
CA LYS A 106 19.13 12.81 6.10
C LYS A 106 18.85 12.48 4.64
N ALA A 107 18.18 11.36 4.35
CA ALA A 107 17.80 10.98 2.99
C ALA A 107 16.35 11.34 2.62
N VAL A 108 15.54 11.90 3.53
CA VAL A 108 14.19 12.37 3.20
C VAL A 108 14.18 13.38 2.04
N PRO A 109 15.10 14.35 1.95
CA PRO A 109 15.19 15.24 0.79
C PRO A 109 15.40 14.50 -0.53
N VAL A 110 16.14 13.38 -0.53
CA VAL A 110 16.36 12.55 -1.72
C VAL A 110 15.04 11.94 -2.18
N TYR A 111 14.28 11.34 -1.26
CA TYR A 111 13.01 10.70 -1.60
C TYR A 111 11.98 11.72 -2.05
N ALA A 112 11.90 12.88 -1.38
CA ALA A 112 11.02 13.98 -1.77
C ALA A 112 11.34 14.50 -3.18
N GLU A 113 12.63 14.66 -3.51
CA GLU A 113 13.06 15.10 -4.84
C GLU A 113 12.75 14.07 -5.94
N VAL A 114 12.98 12.77 -5.67
CA VAL A 114 12.60 11.69 -6.60
C VAL A 114 11.09 11.65 -6.81
N LEU A 115 10.31 11.78 -5.73
CA LEU A 115 8.86 11.87 -5.79
C LEU A 115 8.42 13.07 -6.63
N GLU A 116 9.09 14.22 -6.56
CA GLU A 116 8.69 15.40 -7.29
C GLU A 116 9.12 15.39 -8.76
N LYS A 117 10.41 15.10 -9.02
CA LYS A 117 11.09 15.35 -10.30
C LYS A 117 11.12 14.17 -11.25
N CYS A 118 11.04 12.93 -10.76
CA CYS A 118 11.11 11.78 -11.66
C CYS A 118 9.83 11.66 -12.49
N PRO A 119 9.96 11.53 -13.83
CA PRO A 119 8.80 11.43 -14.71
C PRO A 119 8.04 10.14 -14.42
N VAL A 120 6.71 10.21 -14.54
CA VAL A 120 5.83 9.04 -14.53
C VAL A 120 5.38 8.81 -15.95
N VAL A 121 6.02 7.87 -16.63
CA VAL A 121 5.66 7.48 -18.00
C VAL A 121 4.66 6.34 -17.94
N LYS A 122 3.64 6.43 -18.80
CA LYS A 122 2.57 5.44 -18.83
C LYS A 122 3.13 4.07 -19.19
N ASP A 123 2.74 3.06 -18.42
CA ASP A 123 3.07 1.64 -18.63
C ASP A 123 4.59 1.33 -18.57
N GLU A 124 5.43 2.26 -18.09
CA GLU A 124 6.85 2.02 -17.85
C GLU A 124 7.14 1.65 -16.39
N TYR A 125 8.03 0.67 -16.20
CA TYR A 125 8.46 0.20 -14.89
C TYR A 125 10.01 0.16 -14.84
N PRO A 126 10.65 0.51 -13.72
CA PRO A 126 10.06 0.92 -12.43
C PRO A 126 9.52 2.35 -12.45
N VAL A 127 8.46 2.59 -11.66
CA VAL A 127 7.99 3.94 -11.39
C VAL A 127 8.69 4.47 -10.13
N TYR A 128 9.80 5.20 -10.31
CA TYR A 128 10.66 5.65 -9.20
C TYR A 128 9.91 6.46 -8.14
N ALA A 129 8.92 7.27 -8.54
CA ALA A 129 8.09 8.02 -7.61
C ALA A 129 7.33 7.11 -6.61
N CYS A 130 6.94 5.90 -7.01
CA CYS A 130 6.26 4.95 -6.14
C CYS A 130 7.20 4.36 -5.08
N PHE A 131 8.45 4.08 -5.44
CA PHE A 131 9.48 3.69 -4.48
C PHE A 131 9.83 4.83 -3.52
N ALA A 132 9.82 6.07 -3.99
CA ALA A 132 9.99 7.24 -3.14
C ALA A 132 8.85 7.39 -2.12
N LEU A 133 7.61 7.08 -2.51
CA LEU A 133 6.50 7.01 -1.56
C LEU A 133 6.72 5.94 -0.48
N ASP A 134 7.16 4.73 -0.85
CA ASP A 134 7.51 3.68 0.12
C ASP A 134 8.62 4.13 1.07
N ALA A 135 9.63 4.82 0.55
CA ALA A 135 10.73 5.34 1.34
C ALA A 135 10.28 6.43 2.33
N LEU A 136 9.45 7.38 1.88
CA LEU A 136 8.88 8.44 2.72
C LEU A 136 7.98 7.87 3.81
N ALA A 137 7.11 6.92 3.48
CA ALA A 137 6.25 6.27 4.46
C ALA A 137 7.05 5.49 5.51
N SER A 138 8.12 4.80 5.09
CA SER A 138 9.03 4.09 6.00
C SER A 138 9.82 5.05 6.90
N ALA A 139 10.21 6.22 6.39
CA ALA A 139 10.89 7.25 7.19
C ALA A 139 9.97 7.88 8.24
N GLY A 140 8.70 8.13 7.91
CA GLY A 140 7.63 8.47 8.86
C GLY A 140 7.73 9.84 9.57
N GLY A 141 8.73 10.66 9.24
CA GLY A 141 8.93 11.98 9.82
C GLY A 141 7.97 13.04 9.27
N LYS A 142 7.89 14.20 9.93
CA LYS A 142 7.05 15.34 9.49
C LYS A 142 7.36 15.78 8.06
N ASP A 143 8.63 15.82 7.69
CA ASP A 143 9.06 16.17 6.34
C ASP A 143 8.64 15.12 5.31
N SER A 144 8.57 13.85 5.72
CA SER A 144 8.07 12.77 4.86
C SER A 144 6.57 12.89 4.62
N VAL A 145 5.80 13.24 5.65
CA VAL A 145 4.37 13.54 5.53
C VAL A 145 4.15 14.73 4.61
N ALA A 146 4.87 15.83 4.82
CA ALA A 146 4.74 17.03 3.99
C ALA A 146 5.06 16.75 2.51
N ALA A 147 6.07 15.93 2.22
CA ALA A 147 6.41 15.52 0.85
C ALA A 147 5.29 14.69 0.20
N MET A 148 4.67 13.77 0.95
CA MET A 148 3.53 13.00 0.44
C MET A 148 2.27 13.87 0.27
N GLU A 149 2.02 14.82 1.17
CA GLU A 149 0.90 15.78 1.04
C GLU A 149 1.05 16.65 -0.21
N LYS A 150 2.28 17.06 -0.56
CA LYS A 150 2.55 17.76 -1.81
C LYS A 150 2.20 16.91 -3.04
N ALA A 151 2.38 15.59 -2.99
CA ALA A 151 1.94 14.71 -4.08
C ALA A 151 0.42 14.68 -4.25
N LEU A 152 -0.36 14.94 -3.20
CA LEU A 152 -1.82 15.04 -3.29
C LEU A 152 -2.31 16.25 -4.10
N THR A 153 -1.47 17.28 -4.28
CA THR A 153 -1.86 18.44 -5.09
C THR A 153 -1.68 18.20 -6.59
N ASN A 154 -1.00 17.11 -6.99
CA ASN A 154 -0.77 16.78 -8.39
C ASN A 154 -1.74 15.69 -8.86
N LYS A 155 -2.86 16.12 -9.46
CA LYS A 155 -3.89 15.24 -10.05
C LYS A 155 -3.70 15.00 -11.55
N GLU A 156 -2.49 15.18 -12.08
CA GLU A 156 -2.23 14.87 -13.49
C GLU A 156 -2.51 13.41 -13.79
N LYS A 157 -3.13 13.14 -14.94
CA LYS A 157 -3.51 11.77 -15.35
C LYS A 157 -2.33 10.80 -15.35
N ALA A 158 -1.14 11.26 -15.76
CA ALA A 158 0.07 10.45 -15.76
C ALA A 158 0.52 10.06 -14.33
N ARG A 159 0.24 10.90 -13.33
CA ARG A 159 0.63 10.71 -11.94
C ARG A 159 -0.46 10.13 -11.05
N LYS A 160 -1.61 9.72 -11.63
CA LYS A 160 -2.75 9.17 -10.90
C LYS A 160 -2.36 8.10 -9.87
N ASN A 161 -1.51 7.14 -10.24
CA ASN A 161 -1.10 6.08 -9.31
C ASN A 161 -0.20 6.59 -8.17
N VAL A 162 0.61 7.64 -8.42
CA VAL A 162 1.40 8.31 -7.39
C VAL A 162 0.51 9.09 -6.44
N TYR A 163 -0.50 9.80 -6.97
CA TYR A 163 -1.52 10.48 -6.18
C TYR A 163 -2.24 9.50 -5.22
N LEU A 164 -2.73 8.38 -5.76
CA LEU A 164 -3.42 7.34 -5.00
C LEU A 164 -2.49 6.65 -3.99
N GLY A 165 -1.22 6.42 -4.36
CA GLY A 165 -0.22 5.86 -3.46
C GLY A 165 0.14 6.78 -2.31
N ALA A 166 0.24 8.09 -2.55
CA ALA A 166 0.46 9.08 -1.51
C ALA A 166 -0.72 9.11 -0.54
N LEU A 167 -1.95 9.15 -1.06
CA LEU A 167 -3.17 9.13 -0.24
C LEU A 167 -3.22 7.88 0.65
N TYR A 168 -2.96 6.71 0.07
CA TYR A 168 -2.95 5.45 0.81
C TYR A 168 -1.96 5.46 1.97
N ARG A 169 -0.70 5.86 1.72
CA ARG A 169 0.34 5.90 2.77
C ARG A 169 0.07 6.97 3.83
N LEU A 170 -0.46 8.12 3.42
CA LEU A 170 -0.86 9.18 4.35
C LEU A 170 -2.00 8.74 5.28
N MET A 171 -3.04 8.06 4.76
CA MET A 171 -4.11 7.50 5.61
C MET A 171 -3.58 6.48 6.62
N MET A 172 -2.56 5.71 6.25
CA MET A 172 -1.89 4.76 7.15
C MET A 172 -0.89 5.44 8.10
N THR A 173 -0.59 6.73 7.93
CA THR A 173 0.34 7.46 8.78
C THR A 173 -0.35 7.90 10.08
N PRO A 174 0.17 7.52 11.26
CA PRO A 174 -0.42 7.91 12.54
C PRO A 174 -0.57 9.42 12.69
N GLY A 175 -1.79 9.87 13.00
CA GLY A 175 -2.06 11.28 13.31
C GLY A 175 -2.22 12.22 12.12
N TRP A 176 -2.19 11.74 10.87
CA TRP A 176 -2.37 12.60 9.69
C TRP A 176 -3.79 13.17 9.58
N LYS A 177 -4.80 12.30 9.52
CA LYS A 177 -6.22 12.65 9.50
C LYS A 177 -7.01 11.64 10.33
N THR A 178 -8.03 12.14 11.02
CA THR A 178 -9.03 11.31 11.69
C THR A 178 -10.04 10.76 10.67
N VAL A 179 -10.76 9.70 11.02
CA VAL A 179 -11.80 9.12 10.15
C VAL A 179 -12.88 10.13 9.75
N PRO A 180 -13.39 11.00 10.65
CA PRO A 180 -14.33 12.06 10.26
C PRO A 180 -13.73 13.08 9.28
N GLN A 181 -12.44 13.42 9.43
CA GLN A 181 -11.77 14.33 8.50
C GLN A 181 -11.61 13.71 7.11
N LEU A 182 -11.34 12.40 7.01
CA LEU A 182 -11.32 11.69 5.72
C LEU A 182 -12.72 11.65 5.09
N ALA A 183 -13.77 11.40 5.89
CA ALA A 183 -15.15 11.46 5.41
C ALA A 183 -15.52 12.85 4.87
N ALA A 184 -15.09 13.92 5.55
CA ALA A 184 -15.30 15.29 5.12
C ALA A 184 -14.57 15.66 3.81
N MET A 185 -13.56 14.89 3.40
CA MET A 185 -12.85 15.09 2.12
C MET A 185 -13.59 14.47 0.93
N LEU A 186 -14.50 13.51 1.14
CA LEU A 186 -15.21 12.80 0.07
C LEU A 186 -15.93 13.72 -0.93
N PRO A 187 -16.68 14.77 -0.51
CA PRO A 187 -17.43 15.60 -1.47
C PRO A 187 -16.55 16.36 -2.46
N ALA A 188 -15.35 16.73 -2.06
CA ALA A 188 -14.41 17.50 -2.88
C ALA A 188 -13.48 16.60 -3.72
N GLU A 189 -13.43 15.30 -3.42
CA GLU A 189 -12.67 14.35 -4.24
C GLU A 189 -13.37 14.12 -5.57
N THR A 190 -12.59 14.09 -6.65
CA THR A 190 -13.06 13.87 -8.02
C THR A 190 -12.49 12.59 -8.64
N GLU A 191 -11.43 12.04 -8.06
CA GLU A 191 -10.89 10.74 -8.46
C GLU A 191 -11.63 9.62 -7.73
N TRP A 192 -12.48 8.89 -8.46
CA TRP A 192 -13.22 7.72 -7.96
C TRP A 192 -12.35 6.79 -7.11
N LYS A 193 -11.15 6.44 -7.58
CA LYS A 193 -10.29 5.48 -6.89
C LYS A 193 -9.80 6.02 -5.54
N ALA A 194 -9.69 7.33 -5.39
CA ALA A 194 -9.35 7.96 -4.13
C ALA A 194 -10.54 7.95 -3.16
N LYS A 195 -11.77 8.19 -3.64
CA LYS A 195 -12.99 7.99 -2.84
C LYS A 195 -13.09 6.56 -2.34
N GLU A 196 -12.87 5.58 -3.22
CA GLU A 196 -12.88 4.16 -2.87
C GLU A 196 -11.84 3.84 -1.77
N LEU A 197 -10.61 4.33 -1.89
CA LEU A 197 -9.56 4.15 -0.88
C LEU A 197 -9.94 4.80 0.46
N MET A 198 -10.47 6.02 0.45
CA MET A 198 -10.92 6.70 1.68
C MET A 198 -12.08 5.95 2.34
N LEU A 199 -13.06 5.48 1.56
CA LEU A 199 -14.20 4.72 2.07
C LEU A 199 -13.78 3.35 2.61
N GLU A 200 -12.86 2.65 1.96
CA GLU A 200 -12.26 1.42 2.50
C GLU A 200 -11.63 1.68 3.87
N TYR A 201 -10.82 2.73 3.98
CA TYR A 201 -10.21 3.11 5.26
C TYR A 201 -11.27 3.43 6.33
N ILE A 202 -12.26 4.25 6.00
CA ILE A 202 -13.33 4.65 6.93
C ILE A 202 -14.10 3.42 7.45
N ARG A 203 -14.48 2.52 6.55
CA ARG A 203 -15.21 1.28 6.88
C ARG A 203 -14.40 0.33 7.74
N ASN A 204 -13.09 0.21 7.49
CA ASN A 204 -12.19 -0.62 8.30
C ASN A 204 -12.09 -0.12 9.75
N HIS A 205 -12.16 1.21 9.97
CA HIS A 205 -11.97 1.81 11.29
C HIS A 205 -13.26 1.91 12.12
N LYS A 206 -14.44 1.87 11.48
CA LYS A 206 -15.75 1.83 12.16
C LYS A 206 -15.96 2.97 13.17
N ASP A 207 -15.38 4.14 12.87
CA ASP A 207 -15.47 5.30 13.74
C ASP A 207 -16.85 5.97 13.58
N VAL A 208 -17.70 5.80 14.59
CA VAL A 208 -19.05 6.39 14.64
C VAL A 208 -19.05 7.92 14.55
N ALA A 209 -17.93 8.58 14.90
CA ALA A 209 -17.81 10.03 14.76
C ALA A 209 -17.83 10.47 13.28
N ALA A 210 -17.54 9.57 12.34
CA ALA A 210 -17.56 9.89 10.91
C ALA A 210 -18.99 9.99 10.33
N LYS A 211 -20.01 9.51 11.06
CA LYS A 211 -21.40 9.45 10.58
C LYS A 211 -21.90 10.79 10.04
N GLY A 212 -21.73 11.88 10.80
CA GLY A 212 -22.22 13.19 10.38
C GLY A 212 -21.56 13.72 9.10
N GLU A 213 -20.28 13.42 8.88
CA GLU A 213 -19.58 13.80 7.65
C GLU A 213 -19.93 12.88 6.47
N LEU A 214 -20.16 11.58 6.72
CA LEU A 214 -20.66 10.64 5.71
C LEU A 214 -22.09 10.99 5.26
N GLU A 215 -22.98 11.43 6.16
CA GLU A 215 -24.33 11.89 5.81
C GLU A 215 -24.28 13.12 4.89
N LYS A 216 -23.39 14.08 5.18
CA LYS A 216 -23.15 15.23 4.30
C LYS A 216 -22.61 14.79 2.94
N ALA A 217 -21.65 13.86 2.92
CA ALA A 217 -21.10 13.33 1.68
C ALA A 217 -22.17 12.61 0.85
N TYR A 218 -23.02 11.81 1.48
CA TYR A 218 -24.13 11.13 0.82
C TYR A 218 -25.14 12.11 0.20
N ALA A 219 -25.44 13.20 0.90
CA ALA A 219 -26.34 14.24 0.40
C ALA A 219 -25.75 14.99 -0.80
N ALA A 220 -24.43 15.24 -0.80
CA ALA A 220 -23.74 15.92 -1.89
C ALA A 220 -23.53 15.04 -3.13
N GLU A 221 -23.35 13.73 -2.96
CA GLU A 221 -23.00 12.81 -4.04
C GLU A 221 -24.12 12.62 -5.07
N GLN A 222 -23.76 12.77 -6.35
CA GLN A 222 -24.66 12.65 -7.50
C GLN A 222 -24.46 11.33 -8.24
N ASP A 223 -23.23 10.81 -8.28
CA ASP A 223 -22.95 9.52 -8.90
C ASP A 223 -23.58 8.39 -8.06
N GLN A 224 -24.45 7.59 -8.68
CA GLN A 224 -25.22 6.58 -7.96
C GLN A 224 -24.34 5.47 -7.38
N GLN A 225 -23.24 5.13 -8.06
CA GLN A 225 -22.33 4.10 -7.58
C GLN A 225 -21.53 4.59 -6.37
N GLU A 226 -21.00 5.80 -6.41
CA GLU A 226 -20.30 6.43 -5.28
C GLU A 226 -21.25 6.63 -4.11
N LYS A 227 -22.47 7.09 -4.39
CA LYS A 227 -23.54 7.25 -3.39
C LYS A 227 -23.88 5.94 -2.69
N GLY A 228 -23.93 4.84 -3.44
CA GLY A 228 -24.12 3.49 -2.92
C GLY A 228 -23.02 3.07 -1.93
N LEU A 229 -21.75 3.38 -2.23
CA LEU A 229 -20.64 3.08 -1.32
C LEU A 229 -20.66 3.91 -0.03
N ILE A 230 -20.99 5.20 -0.13
CA ILE A 230 -21.13 6.06 1.07
C ILE A 230 -22.28 5.54 1.95
N LYS A 231 -23.39 5.13 1.32
CA LYS A 231 -24.52 4.53 2.03
C LYS A 231 -24.16 3.21 2.70
N ALA A 232 -23.38 2.35 2.04
CA ALA A 232 -22.89 1.12 2.66
C ALA A 232 -22.06 1.42 3.92
N ALA A 233 -21.18 2.42 3.88
CA ALA A 233 -20.41 2.85 5.05
C ALA A 233 -21.32 3.35 6.19
N LEU A 234 -22.36 4.14 5.89
CA LEU A 234 -23.35 4.58 6.88
C LEU A 234 -24.11 3.39 7.50
N LEU A 235 -24.56 2.44 6.68
CA LEU A 235 -25.27 1.26 7.14
C LEU A 235 -24.40 0.40 8.07
N GLU A 236 -23.10 0.29 7.80
CA GLU A 236 -22.16 -0.46 8.66
C GLU A 236 -22.00 0.20 10.03
N LEU A 237 -21.92 1.52 10.09
CA LEU A 237 -21.86 2.25 11.36
C LEU A 237 -23.17 2.10 12.16
N ASP A 238 -24.32 2.08 11.48
CA ASP A 238 -25.63 1.95 12.12
C ASP A 238 -25.95 0.51 12.55
N ASN A 239 -25.30 -0.49 11.94
CA ASN A 239 -25.63 -1.90 12.13
C ASN A 239 -24.36 -2.74 12.39
N PRO A 240 -23.67 -2.54 13.52
CA PRO A 240 -22.49 -3.33 13.86
C PRO A 240 -22.85 -4.83 13.91
N GLY A 241 -21.95 -5.68 13.41
CA GLY A 241 -22.14 -7.14 13.34
C GLY A 241 -23.00 -7.63 12.17
N LYS A 242 -23.55 -6.74 11.34
CA LYS A 242 -24.40 -7.11 10.20
C LYS A 242 -23.66 -7.04 8.86
N CYS A 243 -24.30 -7.57 7.83
CA CYS A 243 -23.82 -7.45 6.46
C CYS A 243 -24.65 -6.40 5.71
N VAL A 244 -23.98 -5.51 5.00
CA VAL A 244 -24.63 -4.42 4.27
C VAL A 244 -24.57 -4.65 2.77
N MET A 245 -25.59 -4.16 2.07
CA MET A 245 -25.60 -4.16 0.61
C MET A 245 -24.63 -3.09 0.08
N THR A 246 -23.71 -3.49 -0.82
CA THR A 246 -22.66 -2.59 -1.33
C THR A 246 -22.93 -2.03 -2.72
N ASP A 247 -23.95 -2.54 -3.42
CA ASP A 247 -24.21 -2.27 -4.83
C ASP A 247 -25.54 -1.54 -5.07
N GLU A 248 -26.05 -0.80 -4.08
CA GLU A 248 -27.24 0.03 -4.30
C GLU A 248 -26.98 1.00 -5.47
N GLY A 249 -27.69 0.81 -6.58
CA GLY A 249 -27.54 1.64 -7.78
C GLY A 249 -26.58 1.12 -8.86
N ARG A 250 -25.86 0.01 -8.64
CA ARG A 250 -25.17 -0.68 -9.75
C ARG A 250 -26.19 -1.49 -10.55
N ALA A 251 -26.12 -1.37 -11.88
CA ALA A 251 -27.08 -1.90 -12.86
C ALA A 251 -27.74 -3.22 -12.39
N GLU A 252 -29.07 -3.23 -12.35
CA GLU A 252 -29.89 -4.34 -11.84
C GLU A 252 -29.60 -5.65 -12.60
N ASN A 253 -28.60 -6.40 -12.15
CA ASN A 253 -28.22 -7.69 -12.74
C ASN A 253 -28.88 -8.86 -12.00
N GLY A 254 -30.01 -8.59 -11.32
CA GLY A 254 -30.76 -9.59 -10.57
C GLY A 254 -30.03 -10.18 -9.35
N THR A 255 -28.98 -9.54 -8.84
CA THR A 255 -28.19 -10.05 -7.70
C THR A 255 -28.06 -9.00 -6.60
N CYS A 256 -28.30 -9.38 -5.35
CA CYS A 256 -28.01 -8.57 -4.17
C CYS A 256 -26.63 -8.96 -3.62
N ARG A 257 -25.68 -8.01 -3.61
CA ARG A 257 -24.32 -8.25 -3.10
C ARG A 257 -24.16 -7.64 -1.71
N TYR A 258 -23.68 -8.46 -0.77
CA TYR A 258 -23.50 -8.08 0.62
C TYR A 258 -22.05 -8.22 1.06
N THR A 259 -21.61 -7.31 1.91
CA THR A 259 -20.32 -7.39 2.61
C THR A 259 -20.56 -7.37 4.11
N CYS A 260 -19.95 -8.33 4.81
CA CYS A 260 -19.92 -8.45 6.26
C CYS A 260 -18.51 -8.07 6.71
N HIS A 261 -18.28 -6.79 6.97
CA HIS A 261 -16.94 -6.30 7.24
C HIS A 261 -16.34 -6.91 8.53
N ASP A 262 -17.18 -7.12 9.55
CA ASP A 262 -16.78 -7.66 10.86
C ASP A 262 -16.20 -9.08 10.82
N ILE A 263 -16.63 -9.88 9.84
CA ILE A 263 -16.16 -11.26 9.64
C ILE A 263 -15.38 -11.43 8.34
N ASN A 264 -15.03 -10.32 7.68
CA ASN A 264 -14.35 -10.29 6.38
C ASN A 264 -14.97 -11.27 5.36
N ARG A 265 -16.30 -11.25 5.23
CA ARG A 265 -17.03 -12.08 4.26
C ARG A 265 -17.78 -11.23 3.26
N TRP A 266 -17.93 -11.76 2.05
CA TRP A 266 -18.80 -11.22 1.03
C TRP A 266 -19.63 -12.36 0.44
N PHE A 267 -20.86 -12.05 0.05
CA PHE A 267 -21.72 -13.03 -0.60
C PHE A 267 -22.72 -12.34 -1.51
N SER A 268 -23.38 -13.14 -2.33
CA SER A 268 -24.37 -12.67 -3.29
C SER A 268 -25.58 -13.60 -3.27
N ILE A 269 -26.78 -13.03 -3.31
CA ILE A 269 -28.03 -13.80 -3.41
C ILE A 269 -28.85 -13.29 -4.61
N PRO A 270 -29.65 -14.15 -5.27
CA PRO A 270 -30.59 -13.69 -6.29
C PRO A 270 -31.55 -12.65 -5.71
N LYS A 271 -31.83 -11.60 -6.50
CA LYS A 271 -32.84 -10.59 -6.16
C LYS A 271 -34.21 -11.27 -6.08
N PRO A 272 -34.97 -11.08 -4.99
CA PRO A 272 -36.30 -11.65 -4.89
C PRO A 272 -37.20 -11.12 -6.01
N ALA A 273 -37.97 -12.01 -6.66
CA ALA A 273 -38.75 -11.68 -7.86
C ALA A 273 -39.68 -10.47 -7.72
N ASN A 274 -40.19 -10.20 -6.51
CA ASN A 274 -41.11 -9.10 -6.21
C ASN A 274 -40.65 -8.20 -5.06
N ALA A 275 -39.36 -8.17 -4.72
CA ALA A 275 -38.86 -7.32 -3.65
C ALA A 275 -37.54 -6.62 -4.00
N LYS A 276 -37.29 -5.51 -3.29
CA LYS A 276 -35.97 -4.87 -3.27
C LYS A 276 -35.02 -5.72 -2.44
N CYS A 277 -33.73 -5.66 -2.76
CA CYS A 277 -32.69 -6.20 -1.89
C CYS A 277 -32.80 -5.53 -0.51
N LEU A 278 -32.67 -6.32 0.56
CA LEU A 278 -32.56 -5.77 1.90
C LEU A 278 -31.25 -4.99 2.00
N LEU A 279 -31.26 -3.87 2.72
CA LEU A 279 -30.04 -3.06 2.88
C LEU A 279 -29.08 -3.67 3.90
N VAL A 280 -29.64 -4.38 4.87
CA VAL A 280 -28.92 -4.99 6.00
C VAL A 280 -29.47 -6.40 6.21
N VAL A 281 -28.59 -7.37 6.38
CA VAL A 281 -28.93 -8.78 6.65
C VAL A 281 -28.02 -9.33 7.74
N ASP A 282 -28.48 -10.40 8.39
CA ASP A 282 -27.64 -11.16 9.31
C ASP A 282 -26.49 -11.83 8.55
N PRO A 283 -25.31 -11.97 9.19
CA PRO A 283 -24.27 -12.83 8.68
C PRO A 283 -24.80 -14.23 8.42
N PRO A 284 -24.42 -14.87 7.29
CA PRO A 284 -24.82 -16.23 7.05
C PRO A 284 -24.32 -17.09 8.22
N ALA A 285 -25.23 -17.85 8.84
CA ALA A 285 -24.84 -18.92 9.76
C ALA A 285 -23.78 -19.78 9.07
N GLU A 286 -22.80 -20.29 9.80
CA GLU A 286 -21.68 -21.08 9.24
C GLU A 286 -22.16 -22.40 8.64
N VAL A 287 -22.86 -22.35 7.51
CA VAL A 287 -23.23 -23.49 6.69
C VAL A 287 -23.35 -22.98 5.24
N GLN A 288 -22.59 -23.65 4.37
CA GLN A 288 -22.49 -23.45 2.91
C GLN A 288 -21.58 -22.31 2.46
N GLN A 289 -20.27 -22.60 2.52
CA GLN A 289 -19.43 -22.38 1.34
C GLN A 289 -20.27 -22.76 0.10
N GLN A 290 -20.54 -21.83 -0.80
CA GLN A 290 -20.61 -22.19 -2.21
C GLN A 290 -19.19 -22.64 -2.61
N GLN A 291 -18.84 -23.86 -2.21
CA GLN A 291 -17.98 -24.69 -3.02
C GLN A 291 -18.74 -24.79 -4.33
N THR A 292 -18.22 -24.14 -5.37
CA THR A 292 -18.39 -24.68 -6.71
C THR A 292 -18.10 -26.18 -6.59
N PRO A 293 -19.02 -27.08 -6.98
CA PRO A 293 -18.70 -28.50 -7.01
C PRO A 293 -17.43 -28.65 -7.85
N PRO A 294 -16.46 -29.49 -7.45
CA PRO A 294 -15.32 -29.77 -8.30
C PRO A 294 -15.88 -30.22 -9.64
N VAL A 295 -15.42 -29.57 -10.71
CA VAL A 295 -15.67 -30.04 -12.06
C VAL A 295 -15.11 -31.45 -12.09
N ASN A 296 -16.00 -32.44 -12.00
CA ASN A 296 -15.70 -33.81 -12.35
C ASN A 296 -15.34 -33.80 -13.84
N THR A 297 -14.07 -33.56 -14.15
CA THR A 297 -13.46 -34.08 -15.37
C THR A 297 -13.40 -35.59 -15.21
N ALA A 298 -14.55 -36.24 -15.41
CA ALA A 298 -14.58 -37.61 -15.86
C ALA A 298 -13.90 -37.60 -17.23
N SER A 299 -12.62 -37.96 -17.25
CA SER A 299 -11.95 -38.44 -18.45
C SER A 299 -12.81 -39.56 -19.04
N PRO A 300 -13.23 -39.47 -20.31
CA PRO A 300 -13.66 -40.67 -21.01
C PRO A 300 -12.46 -41.60 -21.11
N ALA A 301 -12.62 -42.81 -20.58
CA ALA A 301 -11.69 -43.91 -20.76
C ALA A 301 -11.41 -44.12 -22.25
N ALA A 302 -10.12 -44.21 -22.60
CA ALA A 302 -9.69 -44.72 -23.89
C ALA A 302 -10.22 -46.15 -24.08
N PRO A 303 -10.81 -46.50 -25.23
CA PRO A 303 -11.14 -47.88 -25.52
C PRO A 303 -9.85 -48.65 -25.79
N ALA A 304 -9.61 -49.68 -24.96
CA ALA A 304 -8.58 -50.68 -25.20
C ALA A 304 -8.91 -51.45 -26.49
N ALA A 305 -7.91 -51.56 -27.37
CA ALA A 305 -7.92 -52.45 -28.50
C ALA A 305 -8.04 -53.90 -28.04
N ALA A 306 -9.08 -54.59 -28.49
CA ALA A 306 -9.17 -56.05 -28.46
C ALA A 306 -8.59 -56.60 -29.77
N LYS A 307 -7.67 -57.55 -29.63
CA LYS A 307 -7.17 -58.39 -30.73
C LYS A 307 -8.29 -59.27 -31.29
N GLN A 308 -8.43 -59.30 -32.61
CA GLN A 308 -8.40 -60.51 -33.44
C GLN A 308 -7.63 -60.18 -34.71
#